data_AF-A0A371FT97-F1
#
_entry.id   AF-A0A371FT97-F1
#
_cell.length_a   1.000
_cell.length_b   1.000
_cell.length_c   1.000
_cell.angle_alpha   90.00
_cell.angle_beta   90.00
_cell.angle_gamma   90.00
#
_symmetry.space_group_name_H-M   'P 1'
#
loop_
_entity.id
_entity.type
_entity.pdbx_description
1 polymer ?
#
loop_
_entity_poly.entity_id
_entity_poly.type
_entity_poly.pdbx_seq_one_letter_code
_entity_poly.pdbx_strand_id
1 'polypeptide(L)'
;MSSLLHKYGVVHRIATTYHPQTNGQVESRLLEDALWAHRTDIELCCGCLPTGLSSAVKHCNLDYDQVGKQRQFQLQELDELRLEAYENSRIYKQKVKKFHDQQILRKEFRVGQKVLLFTSRLKLIAGKLHSRWDGPFVITNVFPYGVVKLKDEHTNNTF
;
A
#
# COMPACT_ATOMS: atom_id res chain seq x y z
N MET A 1 -18.46 6.18 -11.29
CA MET A 1 -18.05 7.19 -12.30
C MET A 1 -18.23 6.72 -13.75
N SER A 2 -17.95 5.45 -14.09
CA SER A 2 -18.08 4.96 -15.49
C SER A 2 -19.52 5.04 -16.07
N SER A 3 -20.56 4.85 -15.24
CA SER A 3 -21.96 4.82 -15.67
C SER A 3 -22.54 6.17 -16.13
N LEU A 4 -22.00 7.30 -15.65
CA LEU A 4 -22.46 8.65 -16.01
C LEU A 4 -21.90 9.08 -17.38
N LEU A 5 -20.64 8.76 -17.66
CA LEU A 5 -19.94 9.18 -18.88
C LEU A 5 -20.46 8.45 -20.13
N HIS A 6 -20.90 7.20 -19.97
CA HIS A 6 -21.48 6.41 -21.07
C HIS A 6 -22.84 6.96 -21.55
N LYS A 7 -23.64 7.55 -20.64
CA LYS A 7 -24.96 8.14 -20.95
C LYS A 7 -24.86 9.34 -21.91
N TYR A 8 -23.71 10.05 -21.90
CA TYR A 8 -23.46 11.21 -22.76
C TYR A 8 -22.53 10.89 -23.95
N GLY A 9 -22.28 9.60 -24.23
CA GLY A 9 -21.45 9.19 -25.36
C GLY A 9 -19.96 9.52 -25.22
N VAL A 10 -19.50 9.87 -24.01
CA VAL A 10 -18.11 10.27 -23.76
C VAL A 10 -17.26 9.02 -23.50
N VAL A 11 -16.36 8.70 -24.43
CA VAL A 11 -15.39 7.63 -24.29
C VAL A 11 -14.19 8.14 -23.48
N HIS A 12 -14.23 7.89 -22.17
CA HIS A 12 -13.14 8.26 -21.27
C HIS A 12 -11.97 7.27 -21.39
N ARG A 13 -10.92 7.63 -22.12
CA ARG A 13 -9.67 6.86 -22.19
C ARG A 13 -8.86 7.07 -20.90
N ILE A 14 -8.86 6.09 -20.01
CA ILE A 14 -8.05 6.10 -18.79
C ILE A 14 -6.59 5.81 -19.19
N ALA A 15 -5.75 6.85 -19.27
CA ALA A 15 -4.31 6.69 -19.36
C ALA A 15 -3.72 6.65 -17.95
N THR A 16 -3.53 5.46 -17.39
CA THR A 16 -2.74 5.26 -16.17
C THR A 16 -1.30 4.96 -16.54
N THR A 17 -0.48 6.00 -16.61
CA THR A 17 0.98 5.97 -16.39
C THR A 17 1.43 7.43 -16.29
N TYR A 18 2.22 7.77 -15.27
CA TYR A 18 2.75 9.12 -15.10
C TYR A 18 3.62 9.49 -16.31
N HIS A 19 3.13 10.36 -17.18
CA HIS A 19 3.88 10.89 -18.32
C HIS A 19 4.28 12.34 -18.02
N PRO A 20 5.56 12.61 -17.70
CA PRO A 20 5.99 13.90 -17.16
C PRO A 20 5.77 15.08 -18.11
N GLN A 21 5.69 14.84 -19.42
CA GLN A 21 5.62 15.90 -20.42
C GLN A 21 4.20 16.47 -20.59
N THR A 22 3.16 15.63 -20.51
CA THR A 22 1.75 16.05 -20.63
C THR A 22 1.12 16.33 -19.28
N ASN A 23 1.42 15.53 -18.26
CA ASN A 23 0.85 15.72 -16.92
C ASN A 23 1.49 16.93 -16.22
N GLY A 24 2.80 17.16 -16.42
CA GLY A 24 3.48 18.34 -15.87
C GLY A 24 2.99 19.66 -16.48
N GLN A 25 2.63 19.67 -17.76
CA GLN A 25 2.03 20.86 -18.40
C GLN A 25 0.63 21.16 -17.86
N VAL A 26 -0.18 20.12 -17.60
CA VAL A 26 -1.51 20.30 -17.01
C VAL A 26 -1.41 20.77 -15.55
N GLU A 27 -0.52 20.19 -14.75
CA GLU A 27 -0.25 20.64 -13.37
C GLU A 27 0.25 22.09 -13.32
N SER A 28 1.15 22.48 -14.23
CA SER A 28 1.65 23.86 -14.32
C SER A 28 0.55 24.85 -14.70
N ARG A 29 -0.31 24.53 -15.67
CA ARG A 29 -1.44 25.40 -16.04
C ARG A 29 -2.46 25.52 -14.91
N LEU A 30 -2.76 24.42 -14.22
CA LEU A 30 -3.65 24.44 -13.06
C LEU A 30 -3.10 25.29 -11.92
N LEU A 31 -1.78 25.27 -11.70
CA LEU A 31 -1.13 26.12 -10.71
C LEU A 31 -1.18 27.60 -11.10
N GLU A 32 -0.92 27.94 -12.37
CA GLU A 32 -1.01 29.31 -12.89
C GLU A 32 -2.44 29.85 -12.84
N ASP A 33 -3.43 29.04 -13.24
CA ASP A 33 -4.85 29.41 -13.18
C ASP A 33 -5.31 29.63 -11.73
N ALA A 34 -4.85 28.80 -10.78
CA ALA A 34 -5.14 28.97 -9.36
C ALA A 34 -4.47 30.20 -8.76
N LEU A 35 -3.22 30.48 -9.13
CA LEU A 35 -2.50 31.69 -8.72
C LEU A 35 -3.16 32.95 -9.29
N TRP A 36 -3.62 32.90 -10.53
CA TRP A 36 -4.35 33.99 -11.17
C TRP A 36 -5.68 34.26 -10.45
N ALA A 37 -6.46 33.21 -10.15
CA ALA A 37 -7.71 33.33 -9.40
C ALA A 37 -7.50 33.95 -8.00
N HIS A 38 -6.48 33.50 -7.27
CA HIS A 38 -6.12 34.08 -5.97
C HIS A 38 -5.69 35.55 -6.09
N ARG A 39 -4.95 35.91 -7.13
CA ARG A 39 -4.52 37.28 -7.39
C ARG A 39 -5.71 38.20 -7.71
N THR A 40 -6.65 37.73 -8.53
CA THR A 40 -7.86 38.49 -8.87
C THR A 40 -8.81 38.64 -7.68
N ASP A 41 -8.94 37.63 -6.83
CA ASP A 41 -9.78 37.72 -5.63
C ASP A 41 -9.21 38.71 -4.60
N ILE A 42 -7.88 38.76 -4.45
CA ILE A 42 -7.21 39.75 -3.60
C ILE A 42 -7.37 41.15 -4.18
N GLU A 43 -7.21 41.33 -5.49
CA GLU A 43 -7.38 42.63 -6.16
C GLU A 43 -8.83 43.14 -6.11
N LEU A 44 -9.83 42.25 -6.29
CA LEU A 44 -11.25 42.59 -6.18
C LEU A 44 -11.63 42.99 -4.74
N CYS A 45 -10.98 42.40 -3.73
CA CYS A 45 -11.24 42.67 -2.32
C CYS A 45 -10.65 44.02 -1.83
N CYS A 46 -9.58 44.51 -2.47
CA CYS A 46 -8.89 45.75 -2.07
C CYS A 46 -9.34 47.02 -2.82
N GLY A 47 -10.24 46.92 -3.81
CA GLY A 47 -10.66 48.04 -4.67
C GLY A 47 -11.85 48.91 -4.19
N CYS A 48 -12.36 48.73 -2.97
CA CYS A 48 -13.59 49.38 -2.49
C CYS A 48 -13.30 50.50 -1.46
N LEU A 49 -14.00 51.63 -1.56
CA LEU A 49 -13.94 52.78 -0.63
C LEU A 49 -14.03 52.39 0.87
N PRO A 50 -13.50 53.24 1.78
CA PRO A 50 -13.03 52.82 3.12
C PRO A 50 -14.10 52.48 4.17
N THR A 51 -15.39 52.44 3.84
CA THR A 51 -16.47 52.16 4.81
C THR A 51 -16.93 50.70 4.86
N GLY A 52 -16.44 49.81 3.97
CA GLY A 52 -16.89 48.41 3.87
C GLY A 52 -15.94 47.32 4.40
N LEU A 53 -14.68 47.66 4.70
CA LEU A 53 -13.61 46.68 5.02
C LEU A 53 -13.93 45.79 6.23
N SER A 54 -14.58 46.31 7.27
CA SER A 54 -14.92 45.52 8.46
C SER A 54 -16.01 44.47 8.19
N SER A 55 -16.96 44.77 7.30
CA SER A 55 -18.05 43.84 6.97
C SER A 55 -17.59 42.77 5.99
N ALA A 56 -16.77 43.15 4.99
CA ALA A 56 -16.21 42.23 4.01
C ALA A 56 -15.25 41.21 4.66
N VAL A 57 -14.32 41.68 5.52
CA VAL A 57 -13.38 40.79 6.22
C VAL A 57 -14.12 39.79 7.13
N LYS A 58 -15.20 40.22 7.81
CA LYS A 58 -15.99 39.32 8.65
C LYS A 58 -16.71 38.25 7.84
N HIS A 59 -17.28 38.59 6.67
CA HIS A 59 -17.90 37.59 5.80
C HIS A 59 -16.88 36.61 5.22
N CYS A 60 -15.74 37.09 4.74
CA CYS A 60 -14.68 36.21 4.26
C CYS A 60 -14.21 35.23 5.36
N ASN A 61 -13.96 35.73 6.58
CA ASN A 61 -13.47 34.89 7.69
C ASN A 61 -14.50 33.82 8.13
N LEU A 62 -15.80 34.15 8.13
CA LEU A 62 -16.86 33.17 8.44
C LEU A 62 -16.92 32.05 7.39
N ASP A 63 -16.73 32.40 6.12
CA ASP A 63 -16.70 31.44 5.02
C ASP A 63 -15.46 30.53 5.11
N TYR A 64 -14.30 31.11 5.46
CA TYR A 64 -13.07 30.34 5.73
C TYR A 64 -13.23 29.37 6.90
N ASP A 65 -13.91 29.74 7.99
CA ASP A 65 -14.18 28.84 9.11
C ASP A 65 -15.11 27.68 8.71
N GLN A 66 -16.10 27.95 7.85
CA GLN A 66 -17.01 26.93 7.33
C GLN A 66 -16.29 25.95 6.39
N VAL A 67 -15.44 26.47 5.50
CA VAL A 67 -14.57 25.66 4.62
C VAL A 67 -13.57 24.84 5.45
N GLY A 68 -13.01 25.43 6.51
CA GLY A 68 -12.11 24.74 7.44
C GLY A 68 -12.78 23.55 8.13
N LYS A 69 -14.00 23.74 8.65
CA LYS A 69 -14.80 22.66 9.25
C LYS A 69 -15.15 21.58 8.23
N GLN A 70 -15.55 21.95 7.02
CA GLN A 70 -15.86 20.99 5.97
C GLN A 70 -14.64 20.13 5.62
N ARG A 71 -13.46 20.75 5.47
CA ARG A 71 -12.20 20.02 5.24
C ARG A 71 -11.85 19.10 6.41
N GLN A 72 -12.07 19.54 7.64
CA GLN A 72 -11.83 18.72 8.83
C GLN A 72 -12.72 17.47 8.85
N PHE A 73 -14.01 17.59 8.53
CA PHE A 73 -14.91 16.43 8.42
C PHE A 73 -14.48 15.46 7.31
N GLN A 74 -14.07 15.98 6.15
CA GLN A 74 -13.56 15.16 5.06
C GLN A 74 -12.29 14.40 5.45
N LEU A 75 -11.37 15.03 6.19
CA LEU A 75 -10.16 14.37 6.68
C LEU A 75 -10.48 13.28 7.70
N GLN A 76 -11.44 13.52 8.59
CA GLN A 76 -11.88 12.52 9.56
C GLN A 76 -12.48 11.29 8.86
N GLU A 77 -13.33 11.50 7.85
CA GLU A 77 -13.92 10.41 7.06
C GLU A 77 -12.82 9.58 6.35
N LEU A 78 -11.79 10.23 5.80
CA LEU A 78 -10.66 9.53 5.18
C LEU A 78 -9.84 8.71 6.21
N ASP A 79 -9.66 9.24 7.42
CA ASP A 79 -8.97 8.53 8.49
C ASP A 79 -9.76 7.29 8.96
N GLU A 80 -11.07 7.40 9.06
CA GLU A 80 -11.96 6.28 9.40
C GLU A 80 -11.87 5.17 8.34
N LEU A 81 -11.98 5.53 7.05
CA LEU A 81 -11.82 4.57 5.95
C LEU A 81 -10.45 3.89 5.94
N ARG A 82 -9.39 4.64 6.27
CA ARG A 82 -8.03 4.09 6.35
C ARG A 82 -7.89 3.11 7.51
N LEU A 83 -8.43 3.44 8.68
CA LEU A 83 -8.44 2.56 9.85
C LEU A 83 -9.20 1.27 9.55
N GLU A 84 -10.37 1.37 8.95
CA GLU A 84 -11.17 0.22 8.54
C GLU A 84 -10.39 -0.68 7.56
N ALA A 85 -9.75 -0.09 6.54
CA ALA A 85 -8.93 -0.84 5.60
C ALA A 85 -7.76 -1.59 6.27
N TYR A 86 -7.11 -0.98 7.26
CA TYR A 86 -6.05 -1.63 8.03
C TYR A 86 -6.58 -2.78 8.89
N GLU A 87 -7.72 -2.59 9.56
CA GLU A 87 -8.35 -3.66 10.34
C GLU A 87 -8.77 -4.82 9.46
N ASN A 88 -9.42 -4.55 8.33
CA ASN A 88 -9.83 -5.54 7.35
C ASN A 88 -8.62 -6.33 6.82
N SER A 89 -7.53 -5.65 6.48
CA SER A 89 -6.27 -6.28 6.07
C SER A 89 -5.68 -7.16 7.17
N ARG A 90 -5.69 -6.69 8.43
CA ARG A 90 -5.20 -7.44 9.59
C ARG A 90 -6.02 -8.71 9.82
N ILE A 91 -7.35 -8.59 9.79
CA ILE A 91 -8.28 -9.72 9.94
C ILE A 91 -8.09 -10.73 8.83
N TYR A 92 -7.98 -10.29 7.58
CA TYR A 92 -7.75 -11.18 6.45
C TYR A 92 -6.45 -11.98 6.60
N LYS A 93 -5.33 -11.29 6.91
CA LYS A 93 -4.03 -11.94 7.13
C LYS A 93 -4.09 -12.95 8.28
N GLN A 94 -4.79 -12.62 9.37
CA GLN A 94 -4.97 -13.53 10.49
C GLN A 94 -5.79 -14.77 10.11
N LYS A 95 -6.90 -14.60 9.37
CA LYS A 95 -7.74 -15.71 8.89
C LYS A 95 -6.96 -16.64 7.97
N VAL A 96 -6.23 -16.08 7.00
CA VAL A 96 -5.40 -16.85 6.07
C VAL A 96 -4.29 -17.58 6.80
N LYS A 97 -3.60 -16.94 7.76
CA LYS A 97 -2.58 -17.60 8.59
C LYS A 97 -3.18 -18.75 9.39
N LYS A 98 -4.32 -18.54 10.05
CA LYS A 98 -4.99 -19.59 10.82
C LYS A 98 -5.39 -20.78 9.93
N PHE A 99 -5.97 -20.50 8.77
CA PHE A 99 -6.33 -21.54 7.80
C PHE A 99 -5.09 -22.28 7.31
N HIS A 100 -4.02 -21.56 6.96
CA HIS A 100 -2.75 -22.17 6.54
C HIS A 100 -2.16 -23.07 7.63
N ASP A 101 -2.01 -22.54 8.85
CA ASP A 101 -1.45 -23.26 10.00
C ASP A 101 -2.27 -24.53 10.34
N GLN A 102 -3.60 -24.49 10.14
CA GLN A 102 -4.48 -25.67 10.31
C GLN A 102 -4.23 -26.76 9.26
N GLN A 103 -3.81 -26.38 8.05
CA GLN A 103 -3.54 -27.32 6.95
C GLN A 103 -2.10 -27.85 6.97
N ILE A 104 -1.21 -27.30 7.81
CA ILE A 104 0.16 -27.82 7.95
C ILE A 104 0.11 -29.20 8.61
N LEU A 105 0.38 -30.23 7.82
CA LEU A 105 0.53 -31.59 8.31
C LEU A 105 1.78 -31.68 9.19
N ARG A 106 1.58 -32.03 10.47
CA ARG A 106 2.69 -32.34 11.37
C ARG A 106 3.32 -33.66 10.94
N LYS A 107 4.54 -33.58 10.44
CA LYS A 107 5.33 -34.75 10.05
C LYS A 107 6.22 -35.17 11.21
N GLU A 108 6.08 -36.41 11.63
CA GLU A 108 7.01 -37.00 12.60
C GLU A 108 8.25 -37.51 11.89
N PHE A 109 9.41 -37.20 12.46
CA PHE A 109 10.69 -37.62 11.94
C PHE A 109 11.22 -38.79 12.76
N ARG A 110 11.80 -39.77 12.08
CA ARG A 110 12.47 -40.92 12.71
C ARG A 110 13.96 -40.90 12.40
N VAL A 111 14.76 -41.36 13.35
CA VAL A 111 16.21 -41.55 13.13
C VAL A 111 16.43 -42.53 11.98
N GLY A 112 17.38 -42.21 11.10
CA GLY A 112 17.67 -42.97 9.88
C GLY A 112 16.85 -42.58 8.64
N GLN A 113 15.83 -41.71 8.79
CA GLN A 113 15.04 -41.25 7.66
C GLN A 113 15.82 -40.27 6.77
N LYS A 114 15.67 -40.39 5.45
CA LYS A 114 16.22 -39.43 4.48
C LYS A 114 15.28 -38.25 4.27
N VAL A 115 15.81 -37.04 4.35
CA VAL A 115 15.07 -35.77 4.20
C VAL A 115 15.85 -34.78 3.34
N LEU A 116 15.13 -33.87 2.69
CA LEU A 116 15.73 -32.76 1.93
C LEU A 116 15.79 -31.51 2.81
N LEU A 117 16.85 -30.73 2.67
CA LEU A 117 17.02 -29.47 3.39
C LEU A 117 16.53 -28.30 2.53
N PHE A 118 15.66 -27.46 3.05
CA PHE A 118 15.22 -26.26 2.35
C PHE A 118 16.17 -25.08 2.61
N THR A 119 16.68 -24.47 1.54
CA THR A 119 17.47 -23.24 1.64
C THR A 119 16.57 -22.00 1.65
N SER A 120 16.46 -21.34 2.81
CA SER A 120 15.70 -20.09 2.94
C SER A 120 16.36 -18.89 2.28
N ARG A 121 17.70 -18.92 2.12
CA ARG A 121 18.47 -17.82 1.52
C ARG A 121 18.11 -17.67 0.04
N LEU A 122 17.47 -16.55 -0.30
CA LEU A 122 17.21 -16.14 -1.68
C LEU A 122 18.54 -15.92 -2.40
N LYS A 123 18.93 -16.87 -3.25
CA LYS A 123 19.97 -16.64 -4.26
C LYS A 123 19.27 -16.08 -5.50
N LEU A 124 19.65 -14.88 -5.94
CA LEU A 124 19.23 -14.36 -7.24
C LEU A 124 19.89 -15.23 -8.30
N ILE A 125 19.12 -16.15 -8.89
CA ILE A 125 19.61 -17.06 -9.91
C ILE A 125 19.35 -16.40 -11.27
N ALA A 126 20.41 -15.96 -11.94
CA ALA A 126 20.32 -15.54 -13.34
C ALA A 126 20.28 -16.81 -14.21
N GLY A 127 19.15 -17.06 -14.88
CA GLY A 127 18.95 -18.24 -15.74
C GLY A 127 17.85 -19.17 -15.24
N LYS A 128 18.06 -20.48 -15.38
CA LYS A 128 17.03 -21.50 -15.07
C LYS A 128 16.78 -21.59 -13.57
N LEU A 129 15.51 -21.63 -13.19
CA LEU A 129 15.10 -21.79 -11.79
C LEU A 129 15.61 -23.14 -11.26
N HIS A 130 16.51 -23.11 -10.28
CA HIS A 130 16.93 -24.29 -9.52
C HIS A 130 16.00 -24.52 -8.32
N SER A 131 15.83 -25.80 -7.92
CA SER A 131 15.12 -26.14 -6.69
C SER A 131 15.86 -25.59 -5.47
N ARG A 132 15.11 -25.12 -4.47
CA ARG A 132 15.65 -24.70 -3.17
C ARG A 132 15.82 -25.84 -2.17
N TRP A 133 15.64 -27.06 -2.64
CA TRP A 133 15.80 -28.26 -1.84
C TRP A 133 17.18 -28.83 -2.14
N ASP A 134 18.02 -28.85 -1.12
CA ASP A 134 19.32 -29.50 -1.14
C ASP A 134 19.17 -30.96 -0.71
N GLY A 135 20.15 -31.77 -1.11
CA GLY A 135 20.12 -33.22 -1.25
C GLY A 135 19.63 -34.08 -0.08
N PRO A 136 19.73 -35.41 -0.20
CA PRO A 136 19.23 -36.32 0.82
C PRO A 136 20.17 -36.36 2.03
N PHE A 137 19.69 -35.84 3.15
CA PHE A 137 20.35 -35.93 4.44
C PHE A 137 19.70 -37.01 5.30
N VAL A 138 20.50 -37.69 6.13
CA VAL A 138 20.00 -38.69 7.07
C VAL A 138 19.79 -38.05 8.43
N ILE A 139 18.65 -38.32 9.04
CA ILE A 139 18.36 -37.88 10.39
C ILE A 139 19.16 -38.72 11.40
N THR A 140 20.00 -38.06 12.19
CA THR A 140 20.80 -38.73 13.23
C THR A 140 20.14 -38.67 14.59
N ASN A 141 19.55 -37.52 14.95
CA ASN A 141 18.85 -37.31 16.21
C ASN A 141 17.61 -36.45 15.99
N VAL A 142 16.55 -36.73 16.75
CA VAL A 142 15.32 -35.93 16.81
C VAL A 142 15.17 -35.45 18.25
N PHE A 143 15.12 -34.13 18.44
CA PHE A 143 14.97 -33.52 19.75
C PHE A 143 13.48 -33.32 20.09
N PRO A 144 13.11 -33.32 21.39
CA PRO A 144 11.71 -33.19 21.81
C PRO A 144 11.08 -31.84 21.42
N TYR A 145 11.89 -30.82 21.15
CA TYR A 145 11.47 -29.50 20.68
C TYR A 145 11.33 -29.39 19.15
N GLY A 146 11.40 -30.52 18.42
CA GLY A 146 11.14 -30.58 16.98
C GLY A 146 12.33 -30.24 16.09
N VAL A 147 13.49 -29.91 16.66
CA VAL A 147 14.74 -29.78 15.90
C VAL A 147 15.27 -31.17 15.57
N VAL A 148 15.83 -31.28 14.38
CA VAL A 148 16.35 -32.54 13.85
C VAL A 148 17.80 -32.32 13.45
N LYS A 149 18.69 -33.19 13.92
CA LYS A 149 20.10 -33.18 13.55
C LYS A 149 20.29 -33.99 12.27
N LEU A 150 20.82 -33.35 11.24
CA LEU A 150 21.03 -33.95 9.93
C LEU A 150 22.48 -34.34 9.75
N LYS A 151 22.73 -35.39 8.96
CA LYS A 151 24.06 -35.78 8.52
C LYS A 151 24.07 -36.03 7.03
N ASP A 152 25.07 -35.50 6.36
CA ASP A 152 25.37 -35.83 4.97
C ASP A 152 26.19 -37.12 4.92
N GLU A 153 25.74 -38.09 4.11
CA GLU A 153 26.44 -39.36 3.90
C GLU A 153 27.80 -39.17 3.20
N HIS A 154 27.94 -38.16 2.33
CA HIS A 154 29.15 -37.98 1.51
C HIS A 154 30.24 -37.22 2.25
N THR A 155 29.87 -36.12 2.90
CA THR A 155 30.84 -35.23 3.57
C THR A 155 31.03 -35.56 5.06
N ASN A 156 30.23 -36.45 5.63
CA ASN A 156 30.13 -36.71 7.07
C ASN A 156 29.81 -35.46 7.92
N ASN A 157 29.46 -34.34 7.30
CA ASN A 157 29.09 -33.11 7.98
C ASN A 157 27.73 -33.26 8.66
N THR A 158 27.56 -32.58 9.80
CA THR A 158 26.28 -32.52 10.52
C THR A 158 25.73 -31.10 10.57
N PHE A 159 24.41 -30.98 10.49
CA PHE A 159 23.66 -29.73 10.46
C PHE A 159 22.56 -29.73 11.52
#